data_AF-A0A061BCS7-F1
#
_entry.id   AF-A0A061BCS7-F1
#
_cell.length_a   1.000
_cell.length_b   1.000
_cell.length_c   1.000
_cell.angle_alpha   90.00
_cell.angle_beta   90.00
_cell.angle_gamma   90.00
#
_symmetry.space_group_name_H-M   'P 1'
#
loop_
_entity.id
_entity.type
_entity.pdbx_description
1 polymer ?
#
loop_
_entity_poly.entity_id
_entity_poly.type
_entity_poly.pdbx_seq_one_letter_code
_entity_poly.pdbx_strand_id
1 'polypeptide(L)'
;MPAHLAPPFRADHIGSLKRPAELLAKRTDFDDGKCTREDLKVVEDKAIREAVKMQQEVGIKAITDGEFRRHMFFDGFHNNLDGMVVVPNPGRELFKMYVPDVKGFFESHAAKPADTMICKAKLVRNKPMYRPEFEFLKMLVKPDEVKNIKLTLAAPQ
;
A
#
# COMPACT_ATOMS: atom_id res chain seq x y z
N MET A 1 -22.90 -30.95 18.82
CA MET A 1 -21.73 -30.44 19.58
C MET A 1 -21.60 -28.97 19.24
N PRO A 2 -21.76 -28.02 20.18
CA PRO A 2 -21.38 -26.64 19.91
C PRO A 2 -19.88 -26.61 19.59
N ALA A 3 -19.48 -25.86 18.56
CA ALA A 3 -18.06 -25.71 18.23
C ALA A 3 -17.32 -25.18 19.47
N HIS A 4 -16.34 -25.94 19.96
CA HIS A 4 -15.52 -25.54 21.09
C HIS A 4 -14.61 -24.43 20.59
N LEU A 5 -15.02 -23.18 20.79
CA LEU A 5 -14.18 -22.05 20.42
C LEU A 5 -13.16 -21.84 21.55
N ALA A 6 -11.87 -21.90 21.21
CA ALA A 6 -10.77 -21.67 22.14
C ALA A 6 -10.31 -20.21 22.03
N PRO A 7 -10.80 -19.29 22.89
CA PRO A 7 -10.32 -17.91 22.91
C PRO A 7 -8.82 -17.86 23.31
N PRO A 8 -8.11 -16.78 22.92
CA PRO A 8 -8.67 -15.53 22.39
C PRO A 8 -8.86 -15.53 20.85
N PHE A 9 -10.01 -15.02 20.41
CA PHE A 9 -10.21 -14.66 19.00
C PHE A 9 -9.49 -13.37 18.67
N ARG A 10 -9.01 -13.26 17.44
CA ARG A 10 -8.32 -12.09 16.93
C ARG A 10 -9.03 -11.57 15.68
N ALA A 11 -9.45 -10.32 15.72
CA ALA A 11 -9.92 -9.60 14.55
C ALA A 11 -8.76 -8.78 13.97
N ASP A 12 -8.48 -8.98 12.69
CA ASP A 12 -7.51 -8.21 11.91
C ASP A 12 -8.14 -7.80 10.58
N HIS A 13 -7.63 -6.72 10.01
CA HIS A 13 -7.87 -6.39 8.61
C HIS A 13 -6.66 -6.78 7.73
N ILE A 14 -6.88 -6.88 6.41
CA ILE A 14 -5.89 -7.45 5.50
C ILE A 14 -4.71 -6.50 5.25
N GLY A 15 -4.97 -5.21 5.04
CA GLY A 15 -3.95 -4.19 4.73
C GLY A 15 -4.58 -2.86 4.34
N SER A 16 -4.85 -2.65 3.06
CA SER A 16 -5.53 -1.44 2.56
C SER A 16 -6.78 -1.04 3.35
N LEU A 17 -6.92 0.26 3.60
CA LEU A 17 -8.14 0.90 4.11
C LEU A 17 -8.70 1.87 3.06
N LYS A 18 -9.96 2.28 3.24
CA LYS A 18 -10.57 3.29 2.36
C LYS A 18 -9.83 4.63 2.54
N ARG A 19 -9.27 5.15 1.47
CA ARG A 19 -8.57 6.45 1.48
C ARG A 19 -9.57 7.59 1.74
N PRO A 20 -9.27 8.53 2.65
CA PRO A 20 -10.08 9.73 2.84
C PRO A 20 -10.15 10.59 1.57
N ALA A 21 -11.25 11.33 1.40
CA ALA A 21 -11.45 12.21 0.25
C ALA A 21 -10.35 13.28 0.12
N GLU A 22 -9.90 13.85 1.25
CA GLU A 22 -8.80 14.82 1.29
C GLU A 22 -7.49 14.25 0.72
N LEU A 23 -7.17 13.00 1.07
CA LEU A 23 -6.00 12.31 0.54
C LEU A 23 -6.12 12.06 -0.96
N LEU A 24 -7.31 11.64 -1.43
CA LEU A 24 -7.54 11.44 -2.87
C LEU A 24 -7.38 12.74 -3.66
N ALA A 25 -7.96 13.85 -3.17
CA ALA A 25 -7.83 15.16 -3.81
C ALA A 25 -6.36 15.62 -3.85
N LYS A 26 -5.61 15.47 -2.75
CA LYS A 26 -4.21 15.88 -2.71
C LYS A 26 -3.33 15.03 -3.64
N ARG A 27 -3.66 13.75 -3.84
CA ARG A 27 -2.97 12.89 -4.81
C ARG A 27 -3.25 13.33 -6.24
N THR A 28 -4.48 13.72 -6.57
CA THR A 28 -4.79 14.33 -7.87
C THR A 28 -3.98 15.61 -8.08
N ASP A 29 -3.90 16.49 -7.08
CA ASP A 29 -3.08 17.70 -7.18
C ASP A 29 -1.59 17.39 -7.39
N PHE A 30 -1.07 16.36 -6.73
CA PHE A 30 0.31 15.92 -6.92
C PHE A 30 0.55 15.35 -8.32
N ASP A 31 -0.35 14.49 -8.81
CA ASP A 31 -0.28 13.91 -10.15
C ASP A 31 -0.41 14.99 -11.25
N ASP A 32 -1.17 16.06 -10.99
CA ASP A 32 -1.31 17.23 -11.86
C ASP A 32 -0.15 18.25 -11.72
N GLY A 33 0.84 18.00 -10.85
CA GLY A 33 1.98 18.91 -10.61
C GLY A 33 1.64 20.19 -9.86
N LYS A 34 0.47 20.25 -9.20
CA LYS A 34 -0.02 21.42 -8.44
C LYS A 34 0.53 21.52 -7.01
N CYS A 35 1.15 20.45 -6.50
CA CYS A 35 1.80 20.46 -5.18
C CYS A 35 3.06 19.60 -5.15
N THR A 36 3.88 19.79 -4.13
CA THR A 36 5.14 19.05 -3.95
C THR A 36 4.92 17.68 -3.31
N ARG A 37 5.95 16.82 -3.34
CA ARG A 37 5.90 15.51 -2.66
C ARG A 37 5.76 15.69 -1.16
N GLU A 38 6.40 16.74 -0.62
CA GLU A 38 6.38 17.16 0.77
C GLU A 38 4.97 17.57 1.18
N ASP A 39 4.27 18.35 0.35
CA ASP A 39 2.88 18.75 0.59
C ASP A 39 1.94 17.53 0.62
N LEU A 40 2.10 16.58 -0.30
CA LEU A 40 1.34 15.34 -0.30
C LEU A 40 1.64 14.52 0.97
N LYS A 41 2.90 14.44 1.38
CA LYS A 41 3.33 13.67 2.54
C LYS A 41 2.63 14.15 3.82
N VAL A 42 2.42 15.45 3.99
CA VAL A 42 1.71 16.00 5.16
C VAL A 42 0.29 15.42 5.25
N VAL A 43 -0.43 15.37 4.13
CA VAL A 43 -1.80 14.81 4.09
C VAL A 43 -1.81 13.29 4.28
N GLU A 44 -0.83 12.58 3.68
CA GLU A 44 -0.64 11.15 3.92
C GLU A 44 -0.39 10.84 5.40
N ASP A 45 0.54 11.56 6.03
CA ASP A 45 0.87 11.38 7.44
C ASP A 45 -0.33 11.63 8.35
N LYS A 46 -1.12 12.68 8.07
CA LYS A 46 -2.37 12.97 8.79
C LYS A 46 -3.38 11.82 8.65
N ALA A 47 -3.66 11.39 7.42
CA ALA A 47 -4.60 10.31 7.15
C ALA A 47 -4.18 9.00 7.84
N ILE A 48 -2.89 8.69 7.86
CA ILE A 48 -2.37 7.49 8.54
C ILE A 48 -2.56 7.60 10.06
N ARG A 49 -2.31 8.76 10.67
CA ARG A 49 -2.55 8.97 12.11
C ARG A 49 -4.02 8.74 12.46
N GLU A 50 -4.93 9.25 11.66
CA GLU A 50 -6.38 9.05 11.83
C GLU A 50 -6.77 7.58 11.67
N ALA A 51 -6.22 6.88 10.67
CA ALA A 51 -6.46 5.46 10.47
C ALA A 51 -5.93 4.59 11.62
N VAL A 52 -4.74 4.89 12.14
CA VAL A 52 -4.16 4.19 13.31
C VAL A 52 -5.01 4.43 14.55
N LYS A 53 -5.41 5.68 14.80
CA LYS A 53 -6.30 6.02 15.91
C LYS A 53 -7.63 5.26 15.83
N MET A 54 -8.26 5.22 14.66
CA MET A 54 -9.50 4.48 14.44
C MET A 54 -9.31 2.98 14.74
N GLN A 55 -8.24 2.36 14.23
CA GLN A 55 -7.94 0.94 14.50
C GLN A 55 -7.78 0.66 15.99
N GLN A 56 -7.12 1.55 16.74
CA GLN A 56 -6.96 1.46 18.19
C GLN A 56 -8.30 1.60 18.93
N GLU A 57 -9.14 2.55 18.52
CA GLU A 57 -10.45 2.81 19.12
C GLU A 57 -11.43 1.63 18.96
N VAL A 58 -11.41 0.97 17.79
CA VAL A 58 -12.24 -0.22 17.53
C VAL A 58 -11.63 -1.53 18.05
N GLY A 59 -10.46 -1.47 18.68
CA GLY A 59 -9.80 -2.61 19.31
C GLY A 59 -9.04 -3.55 18.38
N ILE A 60 -8.81 -3.18 17.11
CA ILE A 60 -7.95 -3.95 16.20
C ILE A 60 -6.51 -3.93 16.73
N LYS A 61 -5.90 -5.11 16.83
CA LYS A 61 -4.52 -5.24 17.32
C LYS A 61 -3.49 -5.17 16.21
N ALA A 62 -3.74 -5.78 15.04
CA ALA A 62 -2.85 -5.66 13.88
C ALA A 62 -2.97 -4.26 13.25
N ILE A 63 -2.08 -3.35 13.64
CA ILE A 63 -2.08 -1.97 13.16
C ILE A 63 -1.35 -1.88 11.82
N THR A 64 -2.00 -1.28 10.82
CA THR A 64 -1.38 -0.93 9.53
C THR A 64 -1.53 0.56 9.24
N ASP A 65 -0.84 1.07 8.22
CA ASP A 65 -1.01 2.43 7.70
C ASP A 65 -2.13 2.56 6.67
N GLY A 66 -2.92 1.50 6.47
CA GLY A 66 -3.97 1.45 5.45
C GLY A 66 -3.45 1.49 4.01
N GLU A 67 -2.13 1.36 3.79
CA GLU A 67 -1.48 1.44 2.47
C GLU A 67 -1.74 2.77 1.74
N PHE A 68 -1.89 3.84 2.52
CA PHE A 68 -2.30 5.16 2.01
C PHE A 68 -1.28 5.80 1.06
N ARG A 69 0.01 5.50 1.25
CA ARG A 69 1.11 5.99 0.40
C ARG A 69 1.28 5.22 -0.91
N ARG A 70 0.60 4.09 -1.08
CA ARG A 70 0.73 3.22 -2.27
C ARG A 70 -0.26 3.63 -3.35
N HIS A 71 0.14 3.67 -4.61
CA HIS A 71 -0.77 3.65 -5.76
C HIS A 71 -1.12 2.20 -6.12
N MET A 72 -0.09 1.37 -6.29
CA MET A 72 -0.19 -0.06 -6.57
C MET A 72 0.19 -0.92 -5.37
N PHE A 73 -0.38 -2.12 -5.25
CA PHE A 73 -0.14 -3.02 -4.11
C PHE A 73 1.34 -3.42 -3.96
N PHE A 74 2.11 -3.37 -5.05
CA PHE A 74 3.55 -3.67 -5.09
C PHE A 74 4.47 -2.45 -4.91
N ASP A 75 3.91 -1.24 -4.77
CA ASP A 75 4.70 -0.04 -4.55
C ASP A 75 5.55 -0.18 -3.28
N GLY A 76 6.76 0.36 -3.33
CA GLY A 76 7.74 0.28 -2.23
C GLY A 76 8.49 -1.04 -2.13
N PHE A 77 8.13 -2.06 -2.91
CA PHE A 77 8.93 -3.28 -3.07
C PHE A 77 9.64 -3.34 -4.43
N HIS A 78 8.90 -3.56 -5.53
CA HIS A 78 9.50 -3.73 -6.86
C HIS A 78 10.26 -2.47 -7.32
N ASN A 79 9.73 -1.28 -7.02
CA ASN A 79 10.32 0.00 -7.41
C ASN A 79 11.67 0.25 -6.71
N ASN A 80 11.92 -0.46 -5.61
CA ASN A 80 13.13 -0.38 -4.81
C ASN A 80 14.13 -1.51 -5.09
N LEU A 81 13.83 -2.41 -6.04
CA LEU A 81 14.76 -3.43 -6.52
C LEU A 81 15.47 -2.95 -7.78
N ASP A 82 16.79 -2.93 -7.76
CA ASP A 82 17.55 -2.73 -8.99
C ASP A 82 17.34 -3.93 -9.91
N GLY A 83 17.28 -3.67 -11.22
CA GLY A 83 16.92 -4.65 -12.24
C GLY A 83 15.44 -4.68 -12.60
N MET A 84 14.56 -4.11 -11.77
CA MET A 84 13.17 -3.84 -12.13
C MET A 84 13.05 -2.48 -12.82
N VAL A 85 12.25 -2.42 -13.88
CA VAL A 85 11.96 -1.19 -14.64
C VAL A 85 10.45 -0.96 -14.66
N VAL A 86 10.04 0.25 -14.28
CA VAL A 86 8.65 0.71 -14.38
C VAL A 86 8.30 0.91 -15.85
N VAL A 87 7.16 0.35 -16.27
CA VAL A 87 6.58 0.60 -17.58
C VAL A 87 5.23 1.28 -17.36
N PRO A 88 5.15 2.61 -17.52
CA PRO A 88 3.89 3.33 -17.43
C PRO A 88 3.05 3.06 -18.68
N ASN A 89 1.73 3.04 -18.52
CA ASN A 89 0.76 2.77 -19.60
C ASN A 89 1.14 1.55 -20.47
N PRO A 90 1.30 0.36 -19.86
CA PRO A 90 1.75 -0.83 -20.59
C PRO A 90 0.79 -1.20 -21.73
N GLY A 91 1.38 -1.59 -22.86
CA GLY A 91 0.61 -2.08 -24.00
C GLY A 91 -0.07 -3.43 -23.72
N ARG A 92 -1.14 -3.71 -24.45
CA ARG A 92 -1.96 -4.93 -24.31
C ARG A 92 -1.14 -6.21 -24.46
N GLU A 93 -0.09 -6.17 -25.27
CA GLU A 93 0.82 -7.28 -25.54
C GLU A 93 1.59 -7.77 -24.30
N LEU A 94 1.71 -6.94 -23.26
CA LEU A 94 2.35 -7.33 -22.00
C LEU A 94 1.43 -8.15 -21.08
N PHE A 95 0.14 -8.24 -21.40
CA PHE A 95 -0.85 -8.88 -20.55
C PHE A 95 -1.32 -10.22 -21.11
N LYS A 96 -1.59 -11.15 -20.18
CA LYS A 96 -2.27 -12.41 -20.49
C LYS A 96 -3.77 -12.14 -20.63
N MET A 97 -4.20 -11.74 -21.82
CA MET A 97 -5.59 -11.32 -22.09
C MET A 97 -6.67 -12.38 -21.78
N TYR A 98 -6.29 -13.65 -21.63
CA TYR A 98 -7.19 -14.72 -21.21
C TYR A 98 -7.48 -14.72 -19.70
N VAL A 99 -6.71 -13.99 -18.90
CA VAL A 99 -6.93 -13.84 -17.46
C VAL A 99 -8.09 -12.86 -17.26
N PRO A 100 -9.21 -13.26 -16.63
CA PRO A 100 -10.41 -12.41 -16.51
C PRO A 100 -10.13 -11.05 -15.88
N ASP A 101 -9.23 -10.99 -14.90
CA ASP A 101 -8.91 -9.78 -14.14
C ASP A 101 -8.21 -8.69 -14.98
N VAL A 102 -7.55 -9.07 -16.08
CA VAL A 102 -6.88 -8.14 -17.00
C VAL A 102 -7.88 -7.22 -17.70
N LYS A 103 -9.12 -7.68 -17.90
CA LYS A 103 -10.18 -6.87 -18.51
C LYS A 103 -10.42 -5.58 -17.71
N GLY A 104 -10.40 -5.68 -16.37
CA GLY A 104 -10.59 -4.53 -15.48
C GLY A 104 -9.50 -3.48 -15.61
N PHE A 105 -8.28 -3.84 -16.03
CA PHE A 105 -7.21 -2.88 -16.28
C PHE A 105 -7.49 -2.01 -17.52
N PHE A 106 -7.98 -2.62 -18.60
CA PHE A 106 -8.21 -1.92 -19.87
C PHE A 106 -9.56 -1.21 -19.98
N GLU A 107 -10.53 -1.61 -19.16
CA GLU A 107 -11.85 -0.97 -19.08
C GLU A 107 -11.97 0.00 -17.90
N SER A 108 -10.91 0.15 -17.11
CA SER A 108 -10.87 1.10 -16.00
C SER A 108 -11.05 2.53 -16.51
N HIS A 109 -11.91 3.27 -15.81
CA HIS A 109 -12.09 4.72 -16.02
C HIS A 109 -11.22 5.52 -15.05
N ALA A 110 -10.23 4.89 -14.41
CA ALA A 110 -9.31 5.57 -13.52
C ALA A 110 -8.47 6.59 -14.29
N ALA A 111 -8.38 7.81 -13.78
CA ALA A 111 -7.57 8.88 -14.39
C ALA A 111 -6.08 8.51 -14.48
N LYS A 112 -5.61 7.70 -13.53
CA LYS A 112 -4.25 7.15 -13.50
C LYS A 112 -4.32 5.62 -13.59
N PRO A 113 -4.05 5.02 -14.76
CA PRO A 113 -3.98 3.58 -14.89
C PRO A 113 -2.77 3.04 -14.12
N ALA A 114 -2.84 1.76 -13.81
CA ALA A 114 -1.81 1.08 -13.06
C ALA A 114 -0.57 0.80 -13.92
N ASP A 115 0.61 1.12 -13.38
CA ASP A 115 1.89 0.79 -14.00
C ASP A 115 2.16 -0.72 -13.95
N THR A 116 3.07 -1.20 -14.79
CA THR A 116 3.65 -2.55 -14.66
C THR A 116 5.16 -2.48 -14.43
N MET A 117 5.75 -3.60 -14.02
CA MET A 117 7.18 -3.71 -13.75
C MET A 117 7.76 -4.86 -14.58
N ILE A 118 8.90 -4.63 -15.22
CA ILE A 118 9.61 -5.67 -15.97
C ILE A 118 11.00 -5.87 -15.38
N CYS A 119 11.35 -7.13 -15.09
CA CYS A 119 12.71 -7.52 -14.76
C CYS A 119 13.59 -7.48 -16.02
N LYS A 120 14.57 -6.57 -16.06
CA LYS A 120 15.50 -6.38 -17.19
C LYS A 120 16.93 -6.82 -16.87
N ALA A 121 17.24 -7.06 -15.60
CA ALA A 121 18.56 -7.50 -15.15
C ALA A 121 18.46 -8.29 -13.84
N LYS A 122 19.60 -8.80 -13.36
CA LYS A 122 19.69 -9.48 -12.06
C LYS A 122 19.21 -8.56 -10.93
N LEU A 123 18.32 -9.08 -10.09
CA LEU A 123 17.74 -8.31 -8.99
C LEU A 123 18.77 -8.06 -7.88
N VAL A 124 18.88 -6.81 -7.44
CA VAL A 124 19.72 -6.41 -6.31
C VAL A 124 18.91 -5.54 -5.35
N ARG A 125 18.99 -5.86 -4.05
CA ARG A 125 18.35 -5.10 -2.98
C ARG A 125 19.36 -4.15 -2.32
N ASN A 126 19.42 -2.92 -2.79
CA ASN A 126 20.28 -1.86 -2.23
C ASN A 126 19.50 -0.74 -1.52
N LYS A 127 18.20 -0.61 -1.76
CA LYS A 127 17.32 0.38 -1.13
C LYS A 127 16.50 -0.24 0.00
N PRO A 128 16.14 0.54 1.04
CA PRO A 128 15.13 0.11 1.99
C PRO A 128 13.79 -0.11 1.28
N MET A 129 13.08 -1.16 1.67
CA MET A 129 11.69 -1.40 1.25
C MET A 129 10.78 -0.57 2.16
N TYR A 130 9.85 -1.20 2.86
CA TYR A 130 8.90 -0.54 3.77
C TYR A 130 9.48 -0.05 5.10
N ARG A 131 10.81 0.16 5.20
CA ARG A 131 11.43 0.64 6.45
C ARG A 131 10.91 2.03 6.85
N PRO A 132 10.81 3.03 5.94
CA PRO A 132 10.29 4.35 6.32
C PRO A 132 8.85 4.29 6.84
N GLU A 133 7.99 3.48 6.22
CA GLU A 133 6.61 3.26 6.64
C GLU A 133 6.54 2.57 8.00
N PHE A 134 7.38 1.55 8.22
CA PHE A 134 7.49 0.88 9.52
C PHE A 134 7.90 1.84 10.63
N GLU A 135 8.97 2.62 10.42
CA GLU A 135 9.44 3.57 11.43
C GLU A 135 8.40 4.65 11.71
N PHE A 136 7.67 5.12 10.69
CA PHE A 136 6.56 6.05 10.90
C PHE A 136 5.43 5.42 11.73
N LEU A 137 4.98 4.21 11.41
CA LEU A 137 3.95 3.50 12.19
C LEU A 137 4.40 3.24 13.63
N LYS A 138 5.66 2.89 13.82
CA LYS A 138 6.26 2.68 15.14
C LYS A 138 6.18 3.90 16.04
N MET A 139 6.23 5.12 15.46
CA MET A 139 6.01 6.35 16.22
C MET A 139 4.55 6.58 16.65
N LEU A 140 3.60 5.83 16.12
CA LEU A 140 2.16 5.98 16.37
C LEU A 140 1.59 4.94 17.36
N VAL A 141 2.40 4.00 17.80
CA VAL A 141 2.00 2.94 18.74
C VAL A 141 2.88 2.96 19.99
N LYS A 142 2.41 2.34 21.07
CA LYS A 142 3.23 2.20 22.28
C LYS A 142 4.41 1.25 22.02
N PRO A 143 5.54 1.40 22.74
CA PRO A 143 6.70 0.54 22.56
C PRO A 143 6.41 -0.97 22.63
N ASP A 144 5.50 -1.40 23.50
CA ASP A 144 5.08 -2.80 23.66
C ASP A 144 4.11 -3.29 22.57
N GLU A 145 3.52 -2.35 21.81
CA GLU A 145 2.60 -2.61 20.69
C GLU A 145 3.30 -2.64 19.33
N VAL A 146 4.60 -2.29 19.25
CA VAL A 146 5.40 -2.35 18.01
C VAL A 146 5.35 -3.73 17.35
N LYS A 147 5.29 -4.80 18.18
CA LYS A 147 5.16 -6.20 17.72
C LYS A 147 3.85 -6.48 16.97
N ASN A 148 2.85 -5.61 17.10
CA ASN A 148 1.55 -5.75 16.44
C ASN A 148 1.46 -4.95 15.13
N ILE A 149 2.50 -4.19 14.76
CA ILE A 149 2.55 -3.51 13.47
C ILE A 149 2.56 -4.55 12.36
N LYS A 150 1.66 -4.38 11.40
CA LYS A 150 1.52 -5.23 10.23
C LYS A 150 1.86 -4.42 8.98
N LEU A 151 2.80 -4.94 8.19
CA LEU A 151 3.09 -4.46 6.85
C LEU A 151 2.69 -5.55 5.84
N THR A 152 2.05 -5.14 4.76
CA THR A 152 1.78 -6.03 3.63
C THR A 152 2.94 -5.94 2.63
N LEU A 153 3.44 -7.09 2.21
CA LEU A 153 4.52 -7.22 1.25
C LEU A 153 4.00 -7.98 0.04
N ALA A 154 4.20 -7.42 -1.16
CA ALA A 154 3.92 -8.15 -2.38
C ALA A 154 4.83 -9.39 -2.46
N ALA A 155 4.24 -10.53 -2.77
CA ALA A 155 4.99 -11.77 -2.98
C ALA A 155 5.92 -11.61 -4.20
N PRO A 156 7.09 -12.28 -4.20
CA PRO A 156 7.89 -12.40 -5.42
C PRO A 156 7.05 -13.12 -6.49
N GLN A 157 6.99 -12.55 -7.69
CA GLN A 157 6.31 -13.11 -8.86
C GLN A 157 7.32 -13.54 -9.92
#